data_AF-A0A7W7KPY8-F1
#
_entry.id   AF-A0A7W7KPY8-F1
#
_cell.length_a   1.000
_cell.length_b   1.000
_cell.length_c   1.000
_cell.angle_alpha   90.00
_cell.angle_beta   90.00
_cell.angle_gamma   90.00
#
_symmetry.space_group_name_H-M   'P 1'
#
loop_
_entity.id
_entity.type
_entity.pdbx_description
1 polymer ?
#
loop_
_entity_poly.entity_id
_entity_poly.type
_entity_poly.pdbx_seq_one_letter_code
_entity_poly.pdbx_strand_id
1 'polypeptide(L)'
;MLSAVKSYSEVHMACGHPELNDFTYRGRRDLAGQKAEYKTWMCQECRKQVDEWVKGTYEEQPFPFDLPVMNGPEKAAGWAVDIRKAMFKKYGPLMTHLAKLDTDLSNNTWRGIALFFLMRNYAYWLDNRSHLEATWSRHVLHTDVGLLFKPTNGAGPSKISPYEILRAANPQVILALKEYHPLDGLNGTPFVSPHR
;
A
#
# COMPACT_ATOMS: atom_id res chain seq x y z
N MET A 1 -13.61 -37.90 -9.16
CA MET A 1 -13.42 -36.50 -8.70
C MET A 1 -12.52 -36.54 -7.48
N LEU A 2 -11.43 -35.75 -7.44
CA LEU A 2 -10.59 -35.65 -6.24
C LEU A 2 -11.32 -34.79 -5.20
N SER A 3 -11.57 -35.36 -4.03
CA SER A 3 -12.15 -34.66 -2.87
C SER A 3 -11.20 -33.55 -2.39
N ALA A 4 -11.75 -32.43 -1.95
CA ALA A 4 -10.94 -31.36 -1.36
C ALA A 4 -10.34 -31.83 -0.03
N VAL A 5 -9.04 -31.62 0.14
CA VAL A 5 -8.30 -31.93 1.37
C VAL A 5 -8.12 -30.64 2.16
N LYS A 6 -8.30 -30.71 3.48
CA LYS A 6 -7.99 -29.62 4.41
C LYS A 6 -6.68 -29.91 5.12
N SER A 7 -5.80 -28.91 5.24
CA SER A 7 -4.56 -29.01 6.02
C SER A 7 -4.21 -27.68 6.66
N TYR A 8 -3.46 -27.73 7.76
CA TYR A 8 -2.86 -26.54 8.37
C TYR A 8 -1.35 -26.59 8.15
N SER A 9 -0.76 -25.48 7.74
CA SER A 9 0.69 -25.37 7.56
C SER A 9 1.15 -23.97 7.89
N GLU A 10 2.31 -23.90 8.54
CA GLU A 10 3.02 -22.64 8.67
C GLU A 10 3.54 -22.18 7.29
N VAL A 11 3.42 -20.88 7.02
CA VAL A 11 3.95 -20.20 5.84
C VAL A 11 4.65 -18.93 6.30
N HIS A 12 5.85 -18.66 5.79
CA HIS A 12 6.50 -17.37 5.97
C HIS A 12 5.89 -16.35 5.01
N MET A 13 5.26 -15.34 5.58
CA MET A 13 4.48 -14.32 4.88
C MET A 13 5.41 -13.29 4.21
N ALA A 14 4.86 -12.30 3.48
CA ALA A 14 5.65 -11.27 2.81
C ALA A 14 6.50 -10.45 3.79
N CYS A 15 5.98 -10.18 4.98
CA CYS A 15 6.68 -9.51 6.08
C CYS A 15 7.74 -10.37 6.79
N GLY A 16 8.02 -11.59 6.31
CA GLY A 16 9.00 -12.51 6.91
C GLY A 16 8.48 -13.32 8.10
N HIS A 17 7.44 -12.85 8.79
CA HIS A 17 6.83 -13.57 9.92
C HIS A 17 6.14 -14.89 9.50
N PRO A 18 6.28 -15.98 10.29
CA PRO A 18 5.51 -17.20 10.10
C PRO A 18 4.05 -17.01 10.49
N GLU A 19 3.14 -17.62 9.74
CA GLU A 19 1.71 -17.65 10.05
C GLU A 19 1.13 -19.05 9.76
N LEU A 20 0.38 -19.58 10.71
CA LEU A 20 -0.37 -20.82 10.54
C LEU A 20 -1.62 -20.55 9.69
N ASN A 21 -1.67 -21.14 8.50
CA ASN A 21 -2.77 -20.93 7.55
C ASN A 21 -3.52 -22.24 7.30
N ASP A 22 -4.83 -22.12 7.06
CA ASP A 22 -5.67 -23.21 6.60
C ASP A 22 -5.70 -23.28 5.07
N PHE A 23 -5.53 -24.49 4.54
CA PHE A 23 -5.52 -24.74 3.10
C PHE A 23 -6.62 -25.72 2.75
N THR A 24 -7.40 -25.39 1.73
CA THR A 24 -8.40 -26.29 1.14
C THR A 24 -8.05 -26.49 -0.33
N TYR A 25 -7.57 -27.68 -0.71
CA TYR A 25 -6.97 -27.90 -2.03
C TYR A 25 -7.36 -29.24 -2.68
N ARG A 26 -7.32 -29.28 -4.01
CA ARG A 26 -7.59 -30.47 -4.83
C ARG A 26 -6.30 -30.94 -5.52
N GLY A 27 -5.32 -31.34 -4.72
CA GLY A 27 -4.03 -31.87 -5.18
C GLY A 27 -2.82 -30.97 -4.91
N ARG A 28 -1.62 -31.52 -5.11
CA ARG A 28 -0.36 -30.87 -4.69
C ARG A 28 -0.08 -29.54 -5.37
N ARG A 29 -0.44 -29.38 -6.66
CA ARG A 29 -0.25 -28.14 -7.42
C ARG A 29 -1.09 -26.99 -6.86
N ASP A 30 -2.33 -27.28 -6.48
CA ASP A 30 -3.25 -26.32 -5.88
C ASP A 30 -2.74 -25.87 -4.50
N LEU A 31 -2.33 -26.81 -3.64
CA LEU A 31 -1.68 -26.48 -2.36
C LEU A 31 -0.42 -25.60 -2.55
N ALA A 32 0.43 -25.95 -3.52
CA ALA A 32 1.62 -25.16 -3.82
C ALA A 32 1.27 -23.75 -4.33
N GLY A 33 0.21 -23.62 -5.14
CA GLY A 33 -0.32 -22.34 -5.60
C GLY A 33 -0.82 -21.48 -4.45
N GLN A 34 -1.66 -22.04 -3.57
CA GLN A 34 -2.15 -21.34 -2.38
C GLN A 34 -0.98 -20.91 -1.49
N LYS A 35 -0.04 -21.81 -1.16
CA LYS A 35 1.14 -21.45 -0.37
C LYS A 35 1.98 -20.35 -1.04
N ALA A 36 2.08 -20.34 -2.36
CA ALA A 36 2.77 -19.28 -3.09
C ALA A 36 2.03 -17.94 -3.00
N GLU A 37 0.70 -17.95 -3.03
CA GLU A 37 -0.14 -16.76 -2.85
C GLU A 37 -0.03 -16.18 -1.43
N TYR A 38 -0.17 -17.00 -0.38
CA TYR A 38 -0.03 -16.56 1.01
C TYR A 38 1.33 -15.92 1.29
N LYS A 39 2.41 -16.42 0.66
CA LYS A 39 3.75 -15.82 0.75
C LYS A 39 3.84 -14.37 0.28
N THR A 40 2.80 -13.84 -0.36
CA THR A 40 2.71 -12.47 -0.90
C THR A 40 1.89 -11.54 -0.01
N TRP A 41 1.20 -12.08 0.99
CA TRP A 41 0.36 -11.32 1.91
C TRP A 41 1.14 -10.99 3.18
N MET A 42 0.68 -9.97 3.91
CA MET A 42 1.14 -9.73 5.28
C MET A 42 0.50 -10.73 6.25
N CYS A 43 1.20 -11.08 7.33
CA CYS A 43 0.61 -11.85 8.41
C CYS A 43 -0.53 -11.07 9.10
N GLN A 44 -1.39 -11.76 9.85
CA GLN A 44 -2.48 -11.13 10.61
C GLN A 44 -1.97 -10.08 11.61
N GLU A 45 -0.85 -10.33 12.29
CA GLU A 45 -0.32 -9.38 13.27
C GLU A 45 0.13 -8.06 12.62
N CYS A 46 0.88 -8.12 11.51
CA CYS A 46 1.25 -6.93 10.77
C CYS A 46 0.02 -6.18 10.22
N ARG A 47 -1.00 -6.90 9.72
CA ARG A 47 -2.27 -6.28 9.28
C ARG A 47 -2.98 -5.58 10.43
N LYS A 48 -3.03 -6.21 11.60
CA LYS A 48 -3.64 -5.63 12.80
C LYS A 48 -2.91 -4.35 13.23
N GLN A 49 -1.58 -4.38 13.25
CA GLN A 49 -0.77 -3.21 13.58
C GLN A 49 -0.99 -2.04 12.58
N VAL A 50 -1.10 -2.33 11.28
CA VAL A 50 -1.43 -1.32 10.27
C VAL A 50 -2.85 -0.78 10.46
N ASP A 51 -3.82 -1.64 10.74
CA ASP A 51 -5.20 -1.24 11.06
C ASP A 51 -5.25 -0.33 12.30
N GLU A 52 -4.47 -0.63 13.33
CA GLU A 52 -4.35 0.18 14.56
C GLU A 52 -3.75 1.55 14.25
N TRP A 53 -2.68 1.60 13.45
CA TRP A 53 -2.12 2.87 13.01
C TRP A 53 -3.13 3.69 12.22
N VAL A 54 -3.84 3.10 11.26
CA VAL A 54 -4.83 3.87 10.48
C VAL A 54 -5.99 4.39 11.33
N LYS A 55 -6.43 3.65 12.34
CA LYS A 55 -7.50 4.08 13.26
C LYS A 55 -7.03 5.07 14.31
N GLY A 56 -5.71 5.21 14.49
CA GLY A 56 -5.11 6.13 15.43
C GLY A 56 -5.45 7.59 15.12
N THR A 57 -5.47 8.41 16.16
CA THR A 57 -5.50 9.86 16.05
C THR A 57 -4.09 10.37 16.32
N TYR A 58 -3.62 11.25 15.44
CA TYR A 58 -2.26 11.78 15.44
C TYR A 58 -2.33 13.30 15.56
N GLU A 59 -1.62 13.84 16.55
CA GLU A 59 -1.53 15.30 16.78
C GLU A 59 -0.36 15.92 16.01
N GLU A 60 0.41 15.11 15.29
CA GLU A 60 1.53 15.55 14.47
C GLU A 60 1.11 16.45 13.30
N GLN A 61 1.99 17.40 12.96
CA GLN A 61 1.84 18.13 11.70
C GLN A 61 1.87 17.15 10.52
N PRO A 62 1.08 17.42 9.45
CA PRO A 62 1.13 16.61 8.24
C PRO A 62 2.56 16.51 7.70
N PHE A 63 2.93 15.31 7.24
CA PHE A 63 4.26 15.06 6.68
C PHE A 63 4.56 16.07 5.55
N PRO A 64 5.79 16.61 5.45
CA PRO A 64 6.15 17.53 4.38
C PRO A 64 6.24 16.80 3.04
N PHE A 65 5.09 16.64 2.38
CA PHE A 65 4.93 15.90 1.13
C PHE A 65 4.41 16.80 0.01
N ASP A 66 5.18 16.94 -1.06
CA ASP A 66 4.77 17.68 -2.24
C ASP A 66 3.82 16.83 -3.11
N LEU A 67 2.52 17.17 -3.06
CA LEU A 67 1.50 16.48 -3.85
C LEU A 67 1.70 16.79 -5.35
N PRO A 68 1.96 15.77 -6.21
CA PRO A 68 2.25 16.01 -7.62
C PRO A 68 1.03 16.56 -8.36
N VAL A 69 1.25 17.33 -9.43
CA VAL A 69 0.14 17.90 -10.22
C VAL A 69 -0.76 16.80 -10.78
N MET A 70 -2.07 16.97 -10.59
CA MET A 70 -3.10 16.05 -11.08
C MET A 70 -3.23 16.19 -12.60
N ASN A 71 -3.23 15.07 -13.30
CA ASN A 71 -3.46 15.02 -14.75
C ASN A 71 -4.96 14.91 -15.02
N GLY A 72 -5.45 15.60 -16.06
CA GLY A 72 -6.84 15.48 -16.52
C GLY A 72 -7.45 16.82 -16.94
N PRO A 73 -8.72 16.82 -17.39
CA PRO A 73 -9.47 18.04 -17.67
C PRO A 73 -9.58 18.91 -16.42
N GLU A 74 -9.40 20.23 -16.54
CA GLU A 74 -9.27 21.18 -15.43
C GLU A 74 -10.32 20.98 -14.32
N LYS A 75 -11.61 20.91 -14.70
CA LYS A 75 -12.71 20.74 -13.74
C LYS A 75 -12.63 19.41 -12.98
N ALA A 76 -12.32 18.31 -13.68
CA ALA A 76 -12.26 16.98 -13.08
C ALA A 76 -10.98 16.80 -12.25
N ALA A 77 -9.85 17.36 -12.71
CA ALA A 77 -8.60 17.41 -11.98
C ALA A 77 -8.75 18.24 -10.69
N GLY A 78 -9.46 19.37 -10.72
CA GLY A 78 -9.77 20.17 -9.55
C GLY A 78 -10.50 19.39 -8.46
N TRP A 79 -11.58 18.68 -8.81
CA TRP A 79 -12.30 17.84 -7.86
C TRP A 79 -11.46 16.70 -7.29
N ALA A 80 -10.65 16.04 -8.13
CA ALA A 80 -9.73 15.01 -7.68
C ALA A 80 -8.66 15.55 -6.71
N VAL A 81 -8.17 16.78 -6.93
CA VAL A 81 -7.24 17.45 -6.02
C VAL A 81 -7.87 17.69 -4.65
N ASP A 82 -9.13 18.12 -4.60
CA ASP A 82 -9.82 18.36 -3.33
C ASP A 82 -9.99 17.07 -2.52
N ILE A 83 -10.37 15.97 -3.18
CA ILE A 83 -10.44 14.64 -2.55
C ILE A 83 -9.07 14.24 -2.01
N ARG A 84 -8.02 14.37 -2.83
CA ARG A 84 -6.64 14.01 -2.43
C ARG A 84 -6.18 14.85 -1.23
N LYS A 85 -6.47 16.15 -1.21
CA LYS A 85 -6.14 17.03 -0.08
C LYS A 85 -6.89 16.66 1.19
N ALA A 86 -8.18 16.33 1.11
CA ALA A 86 -8.95 15.86 2.25
C ALA A 86 -8.38 14.56 2.83
N MET A 87 -8.00 13.62 1.97
CA MET A 87 -7.31 12.40 2.37
C MET A 87 -5.92 12.69 2.96
N PHE A 88 -5.17 13.63 2.39
CA PHE A 88 -3.87 14.03 2.91
C PHE A 88 -3.96 14.66 4.30
N LYS A 89 -5.00 15.46 4.56
CA LYS A 89 -5.27 15.98 5.91
C LYS A 89 -5.50 14.86 6.93
N LYS A 90 -6.09 13.74 6.51
CA LYS A 90 -6.34 12.57 7.37
C LYS A 90 -5.08 11.72 7.59
N TYR A 91 -4.34 11.40 6.54
CA TYR A 91 -3.23 10.44 6.62
C TYR A 91 -1.84 11.09 6.71
N GLY A 92 -1.72 12.39 6.44
CA GLY A 92 -0.46 13.12 6.54
C GLY A 92 0.16 13.08 7.94
N PRO A 93 -0.60 13.29 9.04
CA PRO A 93 -0.10 13.11 10.40
C PRO A 93 0.38 11.69 10.69
N LEU A 94 -0.35 10.67 10.21
CA LEU A 94 0.06 9.27 10.31
C LEU A 94 1.40 9.03 9.59
N MET A 95 1.63 9.63 8.41
CA MET A 95 2.93 9.53 7.74
C MET A 95 4.07 10.10 8.61
N THR A 96 3.84 11.23 9.29
CA THR A 96 4.82 11.79 10.24
C THR A 96 5.09 10.85 11.41
N HIS A 97 4.04 10.22 11.93
CA HIS A 97 4.17 9.23 13.00
C HIS A 97 4.98 8.01 12.55
N LEU A 98 4.61 7.39 11.42
CA LEU A 98 5.27 6.19 10.89
C LEU A 98 6.74 6.42 10.56
N ALA A 99 7.09 7.61 10.07
CA ALA A 99 8.47 7.97 9.77
C ALA A 99 9.38 7.90 11.01
N LYS A 100 8.84 8.13 12.22
CA LYS A 100 9.62 8.10 13.47
C LYS A 100 9.81 6.71 14.06
N LEU A 101 8.99 5.72 13.66
CA LEU A 101 9.02 4.37 14.24
C LEU A 101 10.18 3.52 13.71
N ASP A 102 10.68 3.83 12.50
CA ASP A 102 11.86 3.22 11.87
C ASP A 102 11.91 1.67 11.91
N THR A 103 10.78 1.05 11.58
CA THR A 103 10.68 -0.41 11.38
C THR A 103 10.39 -0.71 9.92
N ASP A 104 10.70 -1.92 9.44
CA ASP A 104 10.35 -2.33 8.07
C ASP A 104 8.84 -2.21 7.80
N LEU A 105 8.00 -2.56 8.79
CA LEU A 105 6.55 -2.44 8.67
C LEU A 105 6.10 -0.99 8.59
N SER A 106 6.60 -0.11 9.48
CA SER A 106 6.25 1.31 9.43
C SER A 106 6.75 1.99 8.16
N ASN A 107 7.95 1.65 7.72
CA ASN A 107 8.57 2.19 6.50
C ASN A 107 7.79 1.75 5.24
N ASN A 108 7.42 0.48 5.13
CA ASN A 108 6.59 0.02 4.00
C ASN A 108 5.14 0.54 4.09
N THR A 109 4.58 0.72 5.29
CA THR A 109 3.27 1.36 5.46
C THR A 109 3.31 2.82 5.01
N TRP A 110 4.35 3.57 5.41
CA TRP A 110 4.59 4.93 4.95
C TRP A 110 4.69 4.97 3.42
N ARG A 111 5.46 4.07 2.80
CA ARG A 111 5.61 3.99 1.33
C ARG A 111 4.28 3.68 0.64
N GLY A 112 3.46 2.80 1.20
CA GLY A 112 2.12 2.51 0.68
C GLY A 112 1.21 3.74 0.68
N ILE A 113 1.24 4.53 1.77
CA ILE A 113 0.51 5.80 1.85
C ILE A 113 1.09 6.84 0.87
N ALA A 114 2.41 6.91 0.73
CA ALA A 114 3.07 7.81 -0.22
C ALA A 114 2.69 7.49 -1.67
N LEU A 115 2.70 6.21 -2.06
CA LEU A 115 2.24 5.75 -3.39
C LEU A 115 0.81 6.20 -3.68
N PHE A 116 -0.08 6.10 -2.69
CA PHE A 116 -1.44 6.58 -2.82
C PHE A 116 -1.50 8.07 -3.15
N PHE A 117 -0.69 8.91 -2.50
CA PHE A 117 -0.64 10.35 -2.79
C PHE A 117 0.10 10.72 -4.07
N LEU A 118 0.96 9.83 -4.59
CA LEU A 118 1.61 9.99 -5.90
C LEU A 118 0.70 9.70 -7.08
N MET A 119 -0.52 9.19 -6.85
CA MET A 119 -1.50 8.99 -7.91
C MET A 119 -1.90 10.32 -8.56
N ARG A 120 -1.49 10.51 -9.82
CA ARG A 120 -1.78 11.69 -10.65
C ARG A 120 -3.01 11.56 -11.54
N ASN A 121 -3.60 10.37 -11.64
CA ASN A 121 -4.76 10.15 -12.51
C ASN A 121 -6.04 10.65 -11.83
N TYR A 122 -6.68 11.69 -12.35
CA TYR A 122 -7.93 12.21 -11.78
C TYR A 122 -9.04 11.15 -11.69
N ALA A 123 -9.14 10.26 -12.68
CA ALA A 123 -10.19 9.24 -12.73
C ALA A 123 -10.06 8.26 -11.55
N TYR A 124 -8.83 7.93 -11.14
CA TYR A 124 -8.59 7.10 -9.97
C TYR A 124 -9.25 7.68 -8.70
N TRP A 125 -9.08 8.98 -8.46
CA TRP A 125 -9.62 9.65 -7.28
C TRP A 125 -11.14 9.78 -7.32
N LEU A 126 -11.70 10.09 -8.50
CA LEU A 126 -13.14 10.25 -8.66
C LEU A 126 -13.88 8.92 -8.60
N ASP A 127 -13.40 7.92 -9.35
CA ASP A 127 -14.06 6.61 -9.50
C ASP A 127 -14.02 5.81 -8.20
N ASN A 128 -12.94 5.96 -7.41
CA ASN A 128 -12.77 5.20 -6.17
C ASN A 128 -13.22 5.96 -4.91
N ARG A 129 -13.73 7.19 -5.00
CA ARG A 129 -13.98 8.07 -3.82
C ARG A 129 -14.70 7.38 -2.65
N SER A 130 -15.74 6.59 -2.93
CA SER A 130 -16.53 5.90 -1.90
C SER A 130 -15.74 4.79 -1.21
N HIS A 131 -14.88 4.10 -1.97
CA HIS A 131 -14.00 3.07 -1.45
C HIS A 131 -12.84 3.69 -0.67
N LEU A 132 -12.33 4.84 -1.13
CA LEU A 132 -11.28 5.62 -0.47
C LEU A 132 -11.70 6.07 0.93
N GLU A 133 -12.93 6.53 1.08
CA GLU A 133 -13.47 6.96 2.37
C GLU A 133 -13.77 5.79 3.32
N ALA A 134 -14.29 4.67 2.80
CA ALA A 134 -14.82 3.59 3.62
C ALA A 134 -13.79 2.48 3.96
N THR A 135 -12.93 2.09 3.01
CA THR A 135 -12.22 0.80 3.11
C THR A 135 -10.78 0.78 2.58
N TRP A 136 -10.27 1.90 2.06
CA TRP A 136 -8.94 1.94 1.44
C TRP A 136 -7.84 1.37 2.31
N SER A 137 -7.83 1.71 3.60
CA SER A 137 -6.81 1.21 4.53
C SER A 137 -6.83 -0.30 4.74
N ARG A 138 -8.02 -0.91 4.80
CA ARG A 138 -8.15 -2.33 5.14
C ARG A 138 -7.83 -3.26 3.97
N HIS A 139 -8.09 -2.84 2.74
CA HIS A 139 -7.93 -3.72 1.58
C HIS A 139 -6.80 -3.28 0.65
N VAL A 140 -6.73 -1.98 0.37
CA VAL A 140 -5.77 -1.46 -0.61
C VAL A 140 -4.40 -1.30 0.02
N LEU A 141 -4.32 -0.64 1.18
CA LEU A 141 -3.06 -0.42 1.86
C LEU A 141 -2.40 -1.74 2.29
N HIS A 142 -3.15 -2.71 2.83
CA HIS A 142 -2.58 -4.02 3.17
C HIS A 142 -1.97 -4.74 1.96
N THR A 143 -2.63 -4.67 0.81
CA THR A 143 -2.12 -5.27 -0.44
C THR A 143 -0.85 -4.58 -0.87
N ASP A 144 -0.85 -3.24 -0.91
CA ASP A 144 0.30 -2.44 -1.32
C ASP A 144 1.51 -2.65 -0.40
N VAL A 145 1.30 -2.70 0.92
CA VAL A 145 2.38 -2.97 1.88
C VAL A 145 2.94 -4.37 1.70
N GLY A 146 2.09 -5.38 1.48
CA GLY A 146 2.55 -6.74 1.13
C GLY A 146 3.40 -6.78 -0.14
N LEU A 147 2.98 -6.07 -1.19
CA LEU A 147 3.72 -5.96 -2.45
C LEU A 147 5.03 -5.16 -2.32
N LEU A 148 5.09 -4.20 -1.40
CA LEU A 148 6.32 -3.47 -1.08
C LEU A 148 7.35 -4.36 -0.39
N PHE A 149 6.90 -5.23 0.54
CA PHE A 149 7.74 -6.28 1.13
C PHE A 149 8.20 -7.29 0.09
N LYS A 150 7.26 -7.78 -0.72
CA LYS A 150 7.54 -8.85 -1.68
C LYS A 150 6.78 -8.65 -2.98
N PRO A 151 7.42 -8.02 -3.98
CA PRO A 151 6.83 -7.84 -5.30
C PRO A 151 6.47 -9.19 -5.94
N THR A 152 5.30 -9.27 -6.55
CA THR A 152 4.87 -10.46 -7.28
C THR A 152 4.78 -10.15 -8.77
N ASN A 153 5.15 -11.11 -9.61
CA ASN A 153 5.03 -10.98 -11.08
C ASN A 153 3.67 -11.48 -11.60
N GLY A 154 2.77 -11.94 -10.71
CA GLY A 154 1.66 -12.82 -11.06
C GLY A 154 0.25 -12.24 -10.96
N ALA A 155 0.07 -11.05 -10.38
CA ALA A 155 -1.21 -10.36 -10.35
C ALA A 155 -1.20 -9.22 -11.39
N GLY A 156 -2.18 -9.23 -12.30
CA GLY A 156 -2.45 -8.08 -13.16
C GLY A 156 -2.92 -6.90 -12.30
N PRO A 157 -2.75 -5.65 -12.77
CA PRO A 157 -2.99 -4.48 -11.93
C PRO A 157 -4.43 -4.44 -11.44
N SER A 158 -4.61 -4.56 -10.12
CA SER A 158 -5.84 -4.15 -9.46
C SER A 158 -6.06 -2.67 -9.78
N LYS A 159 -7.24 -2.34 -10.30
CA LYS A 159 -7.63 -0.95 -10.62
C LYS A 159 -7.65 -0.03 -9.40
N ILE A 160 -7.48 -0.59 -8.20
CA ILE A 160 -7.59 0.13 -6.93
C ILE A 160 -6.22 0.26 -6.25
N SER A 161 -5.24 -0.61 -6.51
CA SER A 161 -3.89 -0.59 -5.89
C SER A 161 -3.00 0.50 -6.48
N PRO A 162 -2.64 1.56 -5.72
CA PRO A 162 -1.61 2.52 -6.14
C PRO A 162 -0.30 1.85 -6.55
N TYR A 163 0.18 0.86 -5.79
CA TYR A 163 1.41 0.14 -6.12
C TYR A 163 1.35 -0.47 -7.51
N GLU A 164 0.30 -1.23 -7.84
CA GLU A 164 0.24 -1.93 -9.12
C GLU A 164 0.01 -0.97 -10.30
N ILE A 165 -0.81 0.07 -10.11
CA ILE A 165 -1.05 1.08 -11.13
C ILE A 165 0.24 1.86 -11.43
N LEU A 166 0.94 2.34 -10.38
CA LEU A 166 2.18 3.09 -10.54
C LEU A 166 3.30 2.19 -11.07
N ARG A 167 3.40 0.93 -10.62
CA ARG A 167 4.38 -0.03 -11.16
C ARG A 167 4.18 -0.25 -12.66
N ALA A 168 2.93 -0.38 -13.11
CA ALA A 168 2.62 -0.60 -14.51
C ALA A 168 2.88 0.66 -15.37
N ALA A 169 2.59 1.85 -14.83
CA ALA A 169 2.76 3.12 -15.54
C ALA A 169 4.22 3.62 -15.53
N ASN A 170 4.89 3.50 -14.39
CA ASN A 170 6.27 3.93 -14.19
C ASN A 170 6.92 3.17 -13.00
N PRO A 171 7.62 2.05 -13.26
CA PRO A 171 8.25 1.26 -12.20
C PRO A 171 9.36 1.99 -11.44
N GLN A 172 9.95 3.05 -12.02
CA GLN A 172 11.01 3.83 -11.36
C GLN A 172 10.50 4.55 -10.11
N VAL A 173 9.20 4.89 -10.05
CA VAL A 173 8.57 5.48 -8.86
C VAL A 173 8.65 4.50 -7.68
N ILE A 174 8.44 3.21 -7.92
CA ILE A 174 8.53 2.18 -6.87
C ILE A 174 9.97 2.03 -6.38
N LEU A 175 10.94 2.02 -7.30
CA LEU A 175 12.35 1.88 -6.98
C LEU A 175 12.86 3.07 -6.16
N ALA A 176 12.57 4.29 -6.59
CA ALA A 176 12.92 5.51 -5.86
C ALA A 176 12.32 5.56 -4.45
N LEU A 177 11.06 5.11 -4.29
CA LEU A 177 10.41 5.03 -2.98
C LEU A 177 11.06 4.01 -2.03
N LYS A 178 11.63 2.92 -2.56
CA LYS A 178 12.34 1.93 -1.75
C LYS A 178 13.67 2.46 -1.22
N GLU A 179 14.35 3.26 -2.03
CA GLU A 179 15.60 3.92 -1.65
C GLU A 179 15.37 5.10 -0.69
N TYR A 180 14.19 5.71 -0.74
CA TYR A 180 13.82 6.81 0.15
C TYR A 180 13.59 6.34 1.59
N HIS A 181 14.25 7.01 2.54
CA HIS A 181 13.99 6.84 3.96
C HIS A 181 13.02 7.93 4.46
N PRO A 182 11.89 7.59 5.11
CA PRO A 182 10.92 8.59 5.57
C PRO A 182 11.49 9.69 6.46
N LEU A 183 12.50 9.38 7.27
CA LEU A 183 13.19 10.36 8.12
C LEU A 183 13.90 11.46 7.32
N ASP A 184 14.34 11.19 6.08
CA ASP A 184 15.04 12.18 5.25
C ASP A 184 14.12 13.36 4.91
N GLY A 185 12.82 13.08 4.76
CA GLY A 185 11.79 14.09 4.53
C GLY A 185 11.46 14.94 5.74
N LEU A 186 11.52 14.36 6.95
CA LEU A 186 11.35 15.13 8.18
C LEU A 186 12.48 16.14 8.39
N ASN A 187 13.67 15.85 7.86
CA ASN A 187 14.85 16.72 7.95
C ASN A 187 14.91 17.79 6.85
N GLY A 188 13.83 17.96 6.07
CA GLY A 188 13.72 19.02 5.07
C GLY A 188 14.28 18.68 3.68
N THR A 189 14.59 17.40 3.41
CA THR A 189 14.90 16.95 2.05
C THR A 189 13.58 16.65 1.33
N PRO A 190 13.11 17.48 0.39
CA PRO A 190 11.83 17.25 -0.26
C PRO A 190 11.82 15.90 -0.98
N PHE A 191 10.69 15.20 -0.93
CA PHE A 191 10.44 14.04 -1.79
C PHE A 191 10.28 14.55 -3.23
N VAL A 192 11.40 14.80 -3.91
CA VAL A 192 11.40 15.22 -5.32
C VAL A 192 11.12 13.97 -6.14
N SER A 193 9.90 13.86 -6.68
CA SER A 193 9.58 12.83 -7.66
C SER A 193 10.65 12.84 -8.78
N PRO A 194 11.26 11.70 -9.14
CA PRO A 194 12.41 11.65 -10.05
C PRO A 194 12.10 11.98 -11.52
N HIS A 195 10.96 12.60 -11.83
CA HIS A 195 10.56 12.96 -13.19
C HIS A 195 10.05 14.40 -13.26
N ARG A 196 10.96 15.31 -13.65
CA ARG A 196 10.61 16.45 -14.52
C ARG A 196 10.66 16.00 -15.97
#